data_AF-A0A448WSL3-F1
#
_entry.id   AF-A0A448WSL3-F1
#
_cell.length_a   1.000
_cell.length_b   1.000
_cell.length_c   1.000
_cell.angle_alpha   90.00
_cell.angle_beta   90.00
_cell.angle_gamma   90.00
#
_symmetry.space_group_name_H-M   'P 1'
#
loop_
_entity.id
_entity.type
_entity.pdbx_description
1 polymer ?
#
loop_
_entity_poly.entity_id
_entity_poly.type
_entity_poly.pdbx_seq_one_letter_code
_entity_poly.pdbx_strand_id
1 'polypeptide(L)'
;MGYLTEFILSSAQRSPLLAHQMLWNIKTNIFRDEEALERDAEIGLQLDAMSEEIKNGFTGPALAFYRREFEFFDQITGVSGEIRTFPKGTARKKACLEALNRIKLRPGCYLPSNPESIVLEIDYQSGTPMQSAAKAPFLAKFKAGFQYIISHLKNLWLNKK
;
A
#
# COMPACT_ATOMS: atom_id res chain seq x y z
N MET A 1 26.70 9.65 13.15
CA MET A 1 26.35 8.30 13.63
C MET A 1 25.06 7.88 12.96
N GLY A 2 25.09 6.87 12.09
CA GLY A 2 23.96 6.40 11.26
C GLY A 2 23.45 5.01 11.64
N TYR A 3 23.77 4.52 12.85
CA TYR A 3 23.51 3.14 13.28
C TYR A 3 22.04 2.72 13.19
N LEU A 4 21.11 3.65 13.47
CA LEU A 4 19.68 3.37 13.35
C LEU A 4 19.28 3.12 11.89
N THR A 5 19.78 3.95 10.97
CA THR A 5 19.55 3.79 9.53
C THR A 5 20.09 2.45 9.04
N GLU A 6 21.33 2.11 9.42
CA GLU A 6 21.95 0.84 9.08
C GLU A 6 21.18 -0.36 9.66
N PHE A 7 20.71 -0.25 10.91
CA PHE A 7 19.89 -1.28 11.53
C PHE A 7 18.55 -1.48 10.80
N ILE A 8 17.86 -0.39 10.43
CA ILE A 8 16.59 -0.47 9.70
C ILE A 8 16.81 -1.10 8.32
N LEU A 9 17.81 -0.64 7.57
CA LEU A 9 18.11 -1.15 6.23
C LEU A 9 18.51 -2.63 6.28
N SER A 10 19.41 -3.02 7.20
CA SER A 10 19.80 -4.42 7.36
C SER A 10 18.65 -5.32 7.80
N SER A 11 17.71 -4.80 8.60
CA SER A 11 16.49 -5.53 8.98
C SER A 11 15.53 -5.70 7.80
N ALA A 12 15.32 -4.65 7.01
CA ALA A 12 14.50 -4.69 5.79
C ALA A 12 15.06 -5.69 4.77
N GLN A 13 16.39 -5.75 4.61
CA GLN A 13 17.04 -6.71 3.71
C GLN A 13 16.84 -8.19 4.10
N ARG A 14 16.57 -8.47 5.39
CA ARG A 14 16.39 -9.84 5.91
C ARG A 14 14.93 -10.32 5.86
N SER A 15 13.97 -9.39 5.82
CA SER A 15 12.55 -9.70 5.88
C SER A 15 11.78 -8.93 4.83
N PRO A 16 11.27 -9.60 3.78
CA PRO A 16 10.50 -8.94 2.71
C PRO A 16 9.25 -8.23 3.24
N LEU A 17 8.56 -8.86 4.19
CA LEU A 17 7.38 -8.28 4.82
C LEU A 17 7.75 -7.01 5.61
N LEU A 18 8.87 -7.03 6.34
CA LEU A 18 9.35 -5.85 7.04
C LEU A 18 9.73 -4.74 6.07
N ALA A 19 10.40 -5.06 4.95
CA ALA A 19 10.71 -4.10 3.90
C ALA A 19 9.43 -3.43 3.38
N HIS A 20 8.38 -4.19 3.10
CA HIS A 20 7.10 -3.64 2.66
C HIS A 20 6.46 -2.73 3.72
N GLN A 21 6.41 -3.17 4.98
CA GLN A 21 5.85 -2.37 6.09
C GLN A 21 6.64 -1.07 6.31
N MET A 22 7.97 -1.12 6.17
CA MET A 22 8.82 0.07 6.22
C MET A 22 8.52 1.02 5.05
N LEU A 23 8.35 0.51 3.84
CA LEU A 23 7.99 1.34 2.68
C LEU A 23 6.62 1.99 2.84
N TRP A 24 5.63 1.27 3.36
CA TRP A 24 4.32 1.85 3.70
C TRP A 24 4.47 2.97 4.72
N ASN A 25 5.22 2.73 5.79
CA ASN A 25 5.45 3.72 6.85
C ASN A 25 6.23 4.95 6.35
N ILE A 26 7.27 4.74 5.54
CA ILE A 26 8.04 5.84 4.93
C ILE A 26 7.12 6.68 4.04
N LYS A 27 6.31 6.05 3.19
CA LYS A 27 5.38 6.74 2.28
C LYS A 27 4.40 7.64 3.04
N THR A 28 3.98 7.25 4.24
CA THR A 28 3.06 8.06 5.06
C THR A 28 3.74 9.17 5.87
N ASN A 29 5.05 9.10 6.10
CA ASN A 29 5.76 10.04 6.98
C ASN A 29 6.74 10.97 6.26
N ILE A 30 6.96 10.78 4.96
CA ILE A 30 7.85 11.65 4.19
C ILE A 30 7.25 13.04 3.91
N PHE A 31 5.92 13.14 3.90
CA PHE A 31 5.19 14.39 3.81
C PHE A 31 4.45 14.67 5.12
N ARG A 32 4.39 15.94 5.51
CA ARG A 32 3.65 16.39 6.70
C ARG A 32 2.19 16.61 6.42
N ASP A 33 1.90 16.97 5.18
CA ASP A 33 0.57 17.16 4.66
C ASP A 33 0.06 15.90 3.97
N GLU A 34 -1.24 15.88 3.71
CA GLU A 34 -1.92 14.72 3.15
C GLU A 34 -2.00 14.76 1.62
N GLU A 35 -1.60 15.87 1.01
CA GLU A 35 -1.59 16.10 -0.44
C GLU A 35 -0.21 15.82 -1.04
N ALA A 36 0.75 15.41 -0.20
CA ALA A 36 2.13 15.14 -0.56
C ALA A 36 2.85 16.35 -1.18
N LEU A 37 2.57 17.54 -0.65
CA LEU A 37 3.14 18.82 -1.12
C LEU A 37 4.27 19.32 -0.21
N GLU A 38 4.14 19.11 1.09
CA GLU A 38 5.05 19.58 2.13
C GLU A 38 5.90 18.43 2.67
N ARG A 39 7.07 18.24 2.04
CA ARG A 39 8.06 17.28 2.54
C ARG A 39 8.51 17.64 3.95
N ASP A 40 8.72 16.62 4.78
CA ASP A 40 9.31 16.82 6.10
C ASP A 40 10.75 17.33 5.96
N ALA A 41 11.00 18.54 6.47
CA ALA A 41 12.30 19.21 6.35
C ALA A 41 13.41 18.57 7.20
N GLU A 42 13.06 17.82 8.24
CA GLU A 42 14.02 17.20 9.16
C GLU A 42 14.38 15.79 8.71
N ILE A 43 13.38 14.97 8.38
CA ILE A 43 13.58 13.53 8.10
C ILE A 43 13.26 13.13 6.65
N GLY A 44 12.58 13.98 5.86
CA GLY A 44 12.05 13.60 4.56
C GLY A 44 13.12 13.14 3.57
N LEU A 45 14.26 13.83 3.51
CA LEU A 45 15.40 13.43 2.66
C LEU A 45 15.99 12.08 3.08
N GLN A 46 16.08 11.82 4.38
CA GLN A 46 16.60 10.55 4.90
C GLN A 46 15.63 9.40 4.61
N LEU A 47 14.33 9.63 4.79
CA LEU A 47 13.29 8.65 4.48
C LEU A 47 13.26 8.30 2.98
N ASP A 48 13.42 9.29 2.09
CA ASP A 48 13.56 9.06 0.65
C ASP A 48 14.76 8.16 0.33
N ALA A 49 15.94 8.50 0.86
CA ALA A 49 17.16 7.71 0.64
C ALA A 49 17.00 6.27 1.14
N MET A 50 16.39 6.09 2.32
CA MET A 50 16.09 4.76 2.86
C MET A 50 15.07 3.99 2.01
N SER A 51 14.05 4.67 1.49
CA SER A 51 13.04 4.09 0.60
C SER A 51 13.68 3.55 -0.67
N GLU A 52 14.54 4.34 -1.31
CA GLU A 52 15.25 3.93 -2.52
C GLU A 52 16.22 2.77 -2.24
N GLU A 53 16.95 2.79 -1.13
CA GLU A 53 17.84 1.69 -0.75
C GLU A 53 17.08 0.38 -0.51
N ILE A 54 15.92 0.42 0.17
CA ILE A 54 15.06 -0.75 0.35
C ILE A 54 14.55 -1.25 -1.01
N LYS A 55 14.11 -0.33 -1.89
CA LYS A 55 13.59 -0.69 -3.22
C LYS A 55 14.66 -1.33 -4.10
N ASN A 56 15.90 -0.84 -4.05
CA ASN A 56 17.05 -1.38 -4.77
C ASN A 56 17.41 -2.80 -4.31
N GLY A 57 17.04 -3.16 -3.08
CA GLY A 57 17.18 -4.53 -2.56
C GLY A 57 16.24 -5.54 -3.23
N PHE A 58 15.11 -5.12 -3.81
CA PHE A 58 14.19 -6.02 -4.51
C PHE A 58 14.71 -6.37 -5.91
N THR A 59 14.69 -7.66 -6.24
CA THR A 59 15.09 -8.16 -7.56
C THR A 59 14.11 -9.21 -8.07
N GLY A 60 14.08 -9.42 -9.39
CA GLY A 60 13.31 -10.49 -10.04
C GLY A 60 11.84 -10.58 -9.56
N PRO A 61 11.39 -11.76 -9.09
CA PRO A 61 10.02 -11.96 -8.60
C PRO A 61 9.62 -11.08 -7.41
N ALA A 62 10.56 -10.72 -6.51
CA ALA A 62 10.28 -9.86 -5.37
C ALA A 62 9.97 -8.42 -5.79
N LEU A 63 10.72 -7.87 -6.76
CA LEU A 63 10.45 -6.55 -7.31
C LEU A 63 9.11 -6.50 -8.04
N ALA A 64 8.78 -7.55 -8.82
CA ALA A 64 7.50 -7.67 -9.49
C ALA A 64 6.33 -7.74 -8.48
N PHE A 65 6.52 -8.46 -7.38
CA PHE A 65 5.54 -8.54 -6.29
C PHE A 65 5.34 -7.18 -5.62
N TYR A 66 6.42 -6.51 -5.20
CA TYR A 66 6.38 -5.17 -4.61
C TYR A 66 5.60 -4.19 -5.49
N ARG A 67 5.95 -4.10 -6.78
CA ARG A 67 5.28 -3.20 -7.73
C ARG A 67 3.79 -3.52 -7.85
N ARG A 68 3.45 -4.79 -8.03
CA ARG A 68 2.06 -5.24 -8.17
C ARG A 68 1.22 -4.92 -6.95
N GLU A 69 1.77 -5.11 -5.75
CA GLU A 69 1.06 -4.88 -4.50
C GLU A 69 0.84 -3.40 -4.23
N PHE A 70 1.90 -2.59 -4.32
CA PHE A 70 1.81 -1.15 -4.08
C PHE A 70 0.92 -0.48 -5.12
N GLU A 71 1.05 -0.84 -6.41
CA GLU A 71 0.17 -0.32 -7.46
C GLU A 71 -1.30 -0.68 -7.20
N PHE A 72 -1.59 -1.92 -6.78
CA PHE A 72 -2.96 -2.35 -6.48
C PHE A 72 -3.58 -1.54 -5.33
N PHE A 73 -2.87 -1.36 -4.21
CA PHE A 73 -3.40 -0.60 -3.08
C PHE A 73 -3.35 0.92 -3.28
N ASP A 74 -2.46 1.43 -4.12
CA ASP A 74 -2.49 2.83 -4.56
C ASP A 74 -3.75 3.12 -5.38
N GLN A 75 -4.20 2.20 -6.24
CA GLN A 75 -5.48 2.32 -6.93
C GLN A 75 -6.66 2.32 -5.95
N ILE A 76 -6.64 1.43 -4.95
CA ILE A 76 -7.71 1.34 -3.93
C ILE A 76 -7.76 2.63 -3.08
N THR A 77 -6.62 3.10 -2.59
CA THR A 77 -6.58 4.31 -1.75
C THR A 77 -6.91 5.57 -2.56
N GLY A 78 -6.51 5.62 -3.83
CA GLY A 78 -6.81 6.69 -4.78
C GLY A 78 -8.31 6.94 -5.01
N VAL A 79 -9.17 5.93 -4.82
CA VAL A 79 -10.64 6.10 -4.89
C VAL A 79 -11.12 7.23 -3.97
N SER A 80 -10.56 7.35 -2.76
CA SER A 80 -10.97 8.41 -1.82
C SER A 80 -10.71 9.81 -2.37
N GLY A 81 -9.57 10.00 -3.07
CA GLY A 81 -9.20 11.25 -3.72
C GLY A 81 -10.16 11.60 -4.86
N GLU A 82 -10.53 10.61 -5.68
CA GLU A 82 -11.46 10.81 -6.78
C GLU A 82 -12.87 11.20 -6.30
N ILE A 83 -13.43 10.45 -5.33
CA ILE A 83 -14.82 10.64 -4.89
C ILE A 83 -15.01 11.89 -4.01
N ARG A 84 -13.92 12.50 -3.53
CA ARG A 84 -13.94 13.73 -2.73
C ARG A 84 -14.62 14.89 -3.46
N THR A 85 -14.47 14.94 -4.79
CA THR A 85 -15.06 15.98 -5.65
C THR A 85 -16.57 15.89 -5.79
N PHE A 86 -17.16 14.72 -5.53
CA PHE A 86 -18.60 14.49 -5.66
C PHE A 86 -19.35 14.89 -4.37
N PRO A 87 -20.56 15.44 -4.47
CA PRO A 87 -21.37 15.79 -3.29
C PRO A 87 -21.76 14.53 -2.51
N LYS A 88 -21.89 14.69 -1.18
CA LYS A 88 -22.30 13.60 -0.27
C LYS A 88 -23.65 12.99 -0.67
N GLY A 89 -23.92 11.77 -0.18
CA GLY A 89 -25.13 11.03 -0.52
C GLY A 89 -24.97 10.14 -1.75
N THR A 90 -26.00 10.08 -2.59
CA THR A 90 -26.13 9.12 -3.70
C THR A 90 -25.07 9.32 -4.79
N ALA A 91 -24.73 10.57 -5.13
CA ALA A 91 -23.72 10.89 -6.15
C ALA A 91 -22.34 10.32 -5.80
N ARG A 92 -21.83 10.61 -4.59
CA ARG A 92 -20.56 10.07 -4.11
C ARG A 92 -20.57 8.55 -3.97
N LYS A 93 -21.69 7.97 -3.52
CA LYS A 93 -21.83 6.50 -3.47
C LYS A 93 -21.72 5.88 -4.86
N LYS A 94 -22.39 6.46 -5.86
CA LYS A 94 -22.31 6.01 -7.25
C LYS A 94 -20.88 6.12 -7.80
N ALA A 95 -20.22 7.27 -7.60
CA ALA A 95 -18.82 7.46 -8.00
C ALA A 95 -17.87 6.45 -7.33
N CYS A 96 -18.09 6.13 -6.05
CA CYS A 96 -17.30 5.13 -5.32
C CYS A 96 -17.46 3.73 -5.90
N LEU A 97 -18.69 3.32 -6.23
CA LEU A 97 -18.94 2.04 -6.88
C LEU A 97 -18.29 2.01 -8.28
N GLU A 98 -18.45 3.06 -9.08
CA GLU A 98 -17.83 3.16 -10.41
C GLU A 98 -16.31 3.11 -10.34
N ALA A 99 -15.69 3.83 -9.41
CA ALA A 99 -14.25 3.82 -9.19
C ALA A 99 -13.74 2.46 -8.74
N LEU A 100 -14.42 1.82 -7.77
CA LEU A 100 -14.06 0.49 -7.30
C LEU A 100 -14.19 -0.56 -8.43
N ASN A 101 -15.21 -0.46 -9.28
CA ASN A 101 -15.41 -1.36 -10.43
C ASN A 101 -14.31 -1.25 -11.50
N ARG A 102 -13.60 -0.12 -11.59
CA ARG A 102 -12.45 0.01 -12.52
C ARG A 102 -11.21 -0.74 -12.04
N ILE A 103 -11.14 -1.04 -10.74
CA ILE A 103 -9.96 -1.65 -10.14
C ILE A 103 -9.98 -3.16 -10.42
N LYS A 104 -8.93 -3.63 -11.09
CA LYS A 104 -8.75 -5.04 -11.37
C LYS A 104 -7.99 -5.69 -10.23
N LEU A 105 -8.56 -6.74 -9.65
CA LEU A 105 -7.86 -7.55 -8.66
C LEU A 105 -6.53 -8.05 -9.24
N ARG A 106 -5.46 -7.86 -8.48
CA ARG A 106 -4.13 -8.42 -8.79
C ARG A 106 -3.92 -9.65 -7.91
N PRO A 107 -3.87 -10.87 -8.50
CA PRO A 107 -3.72 -12.10 -7.72
C PRO A 107 -2.46 -12.11 -6.86
N GLY A 108 -2.58 -12.62 -5.64
CA GLY A 108 -1.47 -12.82 -4.73
C GLY A 108 -1.07 -11.60 -3.89
N CYS A 109 -1.74 -10.45 -4.01
CA CYS A 109 -1.53 -9.32 -3.10
C CYS A 109 -2.11 -9.63 -1.71
N TYR A 110 -1.39 -9.26 -0.65
CA TYR A 110 -1.90 -9.40 0.72
C TYR A 110 -2.61 -8.13 1.17
N LEU A 111 -3.40 -8.19 2.25
CA LEU A 111 -4.02 -6.98 2.82
C LEU A 111 -3.02 -6.21 3.70
N PRO A 112 -2.66 -4.94 3.43
CA PRO A 112 -1.65 -4.22 4.21
C PRO A 112 -1.89 -4.19 5.72
N SER A 113 -3.17 -4.15 6.14
CA SER A 113 -3.59 -4.20 7.54
C SER A 113 -3.62 -5.60 8.15
N ASN A 114 -3.62 -6.65 7.33
CA ASN A 114 -3.52 -8.04 7.76
C ASN A 114 -2.64 -8.83 6.78
N PRO A 115 -1.30 -8.75 6.93
CA PRO A 115 -0.38 -9.35 5.97
C PRO A 115 -0.56 -10.86 5.79
N GLU A 116 -1.04 -11.59 6.81
CA GLU A 116 -1.25 -13.04 6.72
C GLU A 116 -2.39 -13.45 5.77
N SER A 117 -3.16 -12.48 5.28
CA SER A 117 -4.31 -12.71 4.42
C SER A 117 -4.06 -12.23 3.00
N ILE A 118 -4.35 -13.10 2.02
CA ILE A 118 -4.31 -12.78 0.59
C ILE A 118 -5.69 -12.37 0.12
N VAL A 119 -5.77 -11.32 -0.70
CA VAL A 119 -7.01 -10.90 -1.34
C VAL A 119 -7.38 -11.88 -2.45
N LEU A 120 -8.52 -12.56 -2.27
CA LEU A 120 -9.06 -13.54 -3.23
C LEU A 120 -10.07 -12.90 -4.17
N GLU A 121 -10.93 -12.02 -3.66
CA GLU A 121 -11.99 -11.36 -4.42
C GLU A 121 -12.26 -9.96 -3.84
N ILE A 122 -12.75 -9.05 -4.69
CA ILE A 122 -13.25 -7.73 -4.31
C ILE A 122 -14.77 -7.75 -4.47
N ASP A 123 -15.50 -7.38 -3.42
CA ASP A 123 -16.94 -7.11 -3.56
C ASP A 123 -17.12 -5.71 -4.15
N TYR A 124 -17.25 -5.64 -5.47
CA TYR A 124 -17.40 -4.40 -6.22
C TYR A 124 -18.68 -3.61 -5.89
N GLN A 125 -19.65 -4.24 -5.21
CA GLN A 125 -20.89 -3.58 -4.78
C GLN A 125 -20.82 -3.05 -3.34
N SER A 126 -19.72 -3.31 -2.63
CA SER A 126 -19.56 -2.92 -1.22
C SER A 126 -19.14 -1.47 -0.99
N GLY A 127 -18.65 -0.78 -2.03
CA GLY A 127 -18.10 0.58 -1.96
C GLY A 127 -19.04 1.57 -1.27
N THR A 128 -18.72 1.94 -0.03
CA THR A 128 -19.58 2.82 0.80
C THR A 128 -18.78 3.98 1.38
N PRO A 129 -18.94 5.21 0.87
CA PRO A 129 -18.29 6.40 1.42
C PRO A 129 -18.79 6.75 2.82
N MET A 130 -17.88 7.08 3.72
CA MET A 130 -18.20 7.53 5.08
C MET A 130 -18.65 9.00 5.05
N GLN A 131 -19.77 9.31 5.71
CA GLN A 131 -20.47 10.59 5.54
C GLN A 131 -19.85 11.76 6.32
N SER A 132 -19.09 11.50 7.38
CA SER A 132 -18.58 12.51 8.31
C SER A 132 -17.22 13.10 7.93
N ALA A 133 -16.53 12.57 6.92
CA ALA A 133 -15.14 12.93 6.65
C ALA A 133 -14.98 13.73 5.36
N ALA A 134 -14.24 14.85 5.44
CA ALA A 134 -13.89 15.69 4.29
C ALA A 134 -13.08 14.92 3.23
N LYS A 135 -12.26 13.97 3.67
CA LYS A 135 -11.39 13.13 2.84
C LYS A 135 -12.10 12.01 2.10
N ALA A 136 -13.42 11.87 2.33
CA ALA A 136 -14.25 10.85 1.72
C ALA A 136 -13.67 9.41 1.79
N PRO A 137 -13.21 8.92 2.96
CA PRO A 137 -12.83 7.52 3.10
C PRO A 137 -14.04 6.64 2.79
N PHE A 138 -13.80 5.43 2.33
CA PHE A 138 -14.85 4.48 1.96
C PHE A 138 -14.55 3.08 2.51
N LEU A 139 -15.61 2.32 2.73
CA LEU A 139 -15.53 0.92 3.06
C LEU A 139 -15.60 0.09 1.77
N ALA A 140 -14.65 -0.82 1.61
CA ALA A 140 -14.67 -1.88 0.62
C ALA A 140 -14.50 -3.24 1.32
N LYS A 141 -15.22 -4.24 0.84
CA LYS A 141 -15.13 -5.61 1.33
C LYS A 141 -14.26 -6.44 0.40
N PHE A 142 -13.36 -7.18 1.01
CA PHE A 142 -12.50 -8.14 0.32
C PHE A 142 -12.78 -9.52 0.90
N LYS A 143 -12.88 -10.52 0.03
CA LYS A 143 -12.75 -11.91 0.46
C LYS A 143 -11.27 -12.18 0.58
N ALA A 144 -10.84 -12.59 1.77
CA ALA A 144 -9.45 -12.91 2.02
C ALA A 144 -9.30 -14.34 2.50
N GLY A 145 -8.20 -14.98 2.11
CA GLY A 145 -7.85 -16.34 2.52
C GLY A 145 -6.54 -16.35 3.30
N PHE A 146 -6.46 -17.22 4.30
CA PHE A 146 -5.20 -17.48 4.99
C PHE A 146 -4.26 -18.21 4.04
N GLN A 147 -3.12 -17.60 3.78
CA GLN A 147 -2.00 -18.22 3.08
C GLN A 147 -0.74 -17.81 3.83
N TYR A 148 0.25 -18.68 3.93
CA TYR A 148 1.54 -18.32 4.51
C TYR A 148 2.29 -17.29 3.65
N ILE A 149 1.87 -16.02 3.71
CA ILE A 149 2.46 -14.94 2.91
C ILE A 149 3.96 -14.82 3.21
N ILE A 150 4.34 -15.05 4.46
CA ILE A 150 5.73 -14.94 4.90
C ILE A 150 6.57 -15.98 4.16
N SER A 151 6.06 -17.21 4.00
CA SER A 151 6.72 -18.25 3.21
C SER A 151 6.76 -17.86 1.73
N HIS A 152 5.64 -17.37 1.17
CA HIS A 152 5.58 -16.95 -0.23
C HIS A 152 6.57 -15.82 -0.54
N LEU A 153 6.57 -14.75 0.26
CA LEU A 153 7.47 -13.61 0.14
C LEU A 153 8.93 -14.01 0.32
N LYS A 154 9.25 -14.88 1.29
CA LYS A 154 10.60 -15.43 1.46
C LYS A 154 11.04 -16.20 0.21
N ASN A 155 10.17 -17.01 -0.37
CA ASN A 155 10.49 -17.74 -1.61
C ASN A 155 10.72 -16.79 -2.79
N LEU A 156 9.91 -15.73 -2.94
CA LEU A 156 10.12 -14.71 -3.97
C LEU A 156 11.44 -13.94 -3.76
N TRP A 157 11.80 -13.69 -2.50
CA TRP A 157 13.02 -12.97 -2.13
C TRP A 157 14.30 -13.78 -2.34
N LEU A 158 14.26 -15.08 -2.05
CA LEU A 158 15.41 -15.98 -2.20
C LEU A 158 15.66 -16.35 -3.66
N ASN A 159 14.64 -16.37 -4.50
CA ASN A 159 14.75 -16.65 -5.94
C ASN A 159 15.16 -15.38 -6.71
N LYS A 160 16.39 -14.90 -6.50
CA LYS A 160 16.98 -13.72 -7.19
C LYS A 160 17.37 -13.97 -8.67
N LYS A 161 16.71 -14.91 -9.35
CA LYS A 161 17.02 -15.22 -10.76
C LYS A 161 16.39 -14.21 -11.71
#